data_AF-A0A820ABK6-F1
#
_entry.id   AF-A0A820ABK6-F1
#
_cell.length_a   1.000
_cell.length_b   1.000
_cell.length_c   1.000
_cell.angle_alpha   90.00
_cell.angle_beta   90.00
_cell.angle_gamma   90.00
#
_symmetry.space_group_name_H-M   'P 1'
#
loop_
_entity.id
_entity.type
_entity.pdbx_description
1 polymer ?
#
loop_
_entity_poly.entity_id
_entity_poly.type
_entity_poly.pdbx_seq_one_letter_code
_entity_poly.pdbx_strand_id
1 'polypeptide(L)'
;MIRTIEKTEDTPSRTRFLQLTNSYSNTLYCPCSNHAITYSTFVTTQVNFHQVCSSEFIEQIWIDKLFTNENISTESTEDFRVTLSFFWQIIAGLCIASRRSWDDAVANFNTSRILTPAVSVEETIRSQVQTTFNSQIDLSQTA
;
A
#
# COMPACT_ATOMS: atom_id res chain seq x y z
N MET A 1 -8.26 52.35 17.42
CA MET A 1 -7.86 51.18 18.22
C MET A 1 -8.60 49.98 17.65
N ILE A 2 -7.89 49.00 17.09
CA ILE A 2 -8.50 47.77 16.55
C ILE A 2 -8.56 46.75 17.69
N ARG A 3 -9.72 46.13 17.95
CA ARG A 3 -9.87 45.05 18.94
C ARG A 3 -9.93 43.72 18.22
N THR A 4 -9.10 42.78 18.63
CA THR A 4 -9.21 41.36 18.26
C THR A 4 -10.27 40.71 19.14
N ILE A 5 -11.15 39.91 18.53
CA ILE A 5 -12.19 39.14 19.23
C ILE A 5 -11.89 37.66 18.98
N GLU A 6 -11.85 36.87 20.05
CA GLU A 6 -11.74 35.42 19.97
C GLU A 6 -13.13 34.80 19.78
N LYS A 7 -13.23 33.82 18.88
CA LYS A 7 -14.47 33.09 18.63
C LYS A 7 -14.19 31.59 18.52
N THR A 8 -14.88 30.80 19.33
CA THR A 8 -14.84 29.34 19.30
C THR A 8 -16.02 28.80 18.49
N GLU A 9 -15.77 27.76 17.71
CA GLU A 9 -16.78 27.04 16.94
C GLU A 9 -16.56 25.54 17.10
N ASP A 10 -17.54 24.84 17.67
CA ASP A 10 -17.44 23.41 17.94
C ASP A 10 -17.80 22.58 16.71
N THR A 11 -16.96 21.59 16.38
CA THR A 11 -17.20 20.62 15.29
C THR A 11 -17.57 21.26 13.94
N PRO A 12 -16.76 22.20 13.41
CA PRO A 12 -17.05 22.84 12.13
C PRO A 12 -17.09 21.81 10.99
N SER A 13 -17.98 22.03 10.02
CA SER A 13 -17.99 21.22 8.79
C SER A 13 -16.67 21.37 8.02
N ARG A 14 -16.31 20.40 7.17
CA ARG A 14 -15.12 20.48 6.30
C ARG A 14 -15.05 21.79 5.52
N THR A 15 -16.16 22.19 4.89
CA THR A 15 -16.24 23.45 4.13
C THR A 15 -15.98 24.66 5.00
N ARG A 16 -16.53 24.67 6.22
CA ARG A 16 -16.36 25.76 7.18
C ARG A 16 -14.93 25.84 7.71
N PHE A 17 -14.32 24.70 8.02
CA PHE A 17 -12.90 24.61 8.37
C PHE A 17 -12.03 25.21 7.25
N LEU A 18 -12.20 24.78 6.01
CA LEU A 18 -11.42 25.29 4.87
C LEU A 18 -11.58 26.80 4.66
N GLN A 19 -12.81 27.32 4.81
CA GLN A 19 -13.05 28.77 4.75
C GLN A 19 -12.31 29.53 5.85
N LEU A 20 -12.34 29.02 7.08
CA LEU A 20 -11.65 29.60 8.22
C LEU A 20 -10.13 29.52 8.05
N THR A 21 -9.60 28.40 7.56
CA THR A 21 -8.17 28.24 7.27
C THR A 21 -7.70 29.26 6.23
N ASN A 22 -8.48 29.49 5.18
CA ASN A 22 -8.14 30.48 4.16
C ASN A 22 -8.23 31.93 4.67
N SER A 23 -9.16 32.22 5.58
CA SER A 23 -9.43 33.58 6.07
C SER A 23 -8.54 33.97 7.26
N TYR A 24 -8.11 32.98 8.05
CA TYR A 24 -7.47 33.17 9.36
C TYR A 24 -6.29 32.21 9.58
N SER A 25 -5.56 31.82 8.54
CA SER A 25 -4.50 30.79 8.59
C SER A 25 -3.51 30.96 9.74
N ASN A 26 -3.15 32.20 10.07
CA ASN A 26 -2.12 32.53 11.06
C ASN A 26 -2.64 32.52 12.51
N THR A 27 -3.97 32.56 12.70
CA THR A 27 -4.59 32.68 14.04
C THR A 27 -5.60 31.57 14.33
N LEU A 28 -5.97 30.77 13.32
CA LEU A 28 -6.86 29.64 13.50
C LEU A 28 -6.13 28.49 14.19
N TYR A 29 -6.72 27.99 15.27
CA TYR A 29 -6.26 26.79 15.96
C TYR A 29 -7.42 25.81 16.10
N CYS A 30 -7.24 24.59 15.58
CA CYS A 30 -8.23 23.53 15.64
C CYS A 30 -7.60 22.28 16.26
N PRO A 31 -7.72 22.07 17.59
CA PRO A 31 -7.17 20.88 18.24
C PRO A 31 -7.93 19.63 17.78
N CYS A 32 -7.20 18.53 17.60
CA CYS A 32 -7.84 17.24 17.33
C CYS A 32 -8.41 16.64 18.62
N SER A 33 -9.61 16.06 18.56
CA SER A 33 -10.16 15.27 19.68
C SER A 33 -9.40 13.95 19.88
N ASN A 34 -8.77 13.44 18.83
CA ASN A 34 -7.87 12.31 18.86
C ASN A 34 -6.57 12.64 18.12
N HIS A 35 -5.44 12.53 18.81
CA HIS A 35 -4.13 12.84 18.23
C HIS A 35 -3.55 11.72 17.37
N ALA A 36 -4.12 10.51 17.43
CA ALA A 36 -3.60 9.34 16.73
C ALA A 36 -4.74 8.55 16.08
N ILE A 37 -4.74 8.52 14.74
CA ILE A 37 -5.74 7.82 13.94
C ILE A 37 -5.04 6.78 13.08
N THR A 38 -5.50 5.54 13.14
CA THR A 38 -4.95 4.45 12.33
C THR A 38 -5.32 4.64 10.86
N TYR A 39 -4.36 4.46 9.93
CA TYR A 39 -4.61 4.69 8.49
C TYR A 39 -5.74 3.84 7.92
N SER A 40 -5.93 2.61 8.40
CA SER A 40 -7.04 1.74 7.97
C SER A 40 -8.44 2.32 8.21
N THR A 41 -8.58 3.36 9.04
CA THR A 41 -9.87 4.02 9.28
C THR A 41 -10.30 4.96 8.14
N PHE A 42 -9.36 5.44 7.32
CA PHE A 42 -9.63 6.42 6.26
C PHE A 42 -8.89 6.18 4.94
N VAL A 43 -7.97 5.23 4.89
CA VAL A 43 -7.25 4.81 3.67
C VAL A 43 -7.63 3.39 3.32
N THR A 44 -7.89 3.15 2.03
CA THR A 44 -8.07 1.81 1.47
C THR A 44 -6.94 1.52 0.51
N THR A 45 -6.22 0.43 0.76
CA THR A 45 -5.09 -0.01 -0.07
C THR A 45 -5.50 -1.23 -0.89
N GLN A 46 -5.27 -1.19 -2.19
CA GLN A 46 -5.49 -2.32 -3.10
C GLN A 46 -4.19 -2.61 -3.85
N VAL A 47 -3.68 -3.83 -3.70
CA VAL A 47 -2.47 -4.29 -4.39
C VAL A 47 -2.89 -5.09 -5.61
N ASN A 48 -2.44 -4.67 -6.78
CA ASN A 48 -2.67 -5.37 -8.04
C ASN A 48 -1.39 -6.09 -8.45
N PHE A 49 -1.42 -7.41 -8.45
CA PHE A 49 -0.31 -8.23 -8.91
C PHE A 49 -0.36 -8.40 -10.43
N HIS A 50 0.79 -8.72 -11.03
CA HIS A 50 0.85 -9.06 -12.45
C HIS A 50 -0.07 -10.26 -12.74
N GLN A 51 -0.79 -10.22 -13.87
CA GLN A 51 -1.76 -11.24 -14.30
C GLN A 51 -1.21 -12.69 -14.31
N VAL A 52 0.10 -12.84 -14.47
CA VAL A 52 0.78 -14.14 -14.40
C VAL A 52 0.63 -14.80 -13.02
N CYS A 53 0.58 -14.01 -11.95
CA CYS A 53 0.45 -14.48 -10.57
C CYS A 53 -0.97 -14.98 -10.22
N SER A 54 -1.89 -14.93 -11.18
CA SER A 54 -3.23 -15.50 -11.11
C SER A 54 -3.51 -16.45 -12.30
N SER A 55 -2.49 -16.80 -13.07
CA SER A 55 -2.62 -17.69 -14.23
C SER A 55 -2.36 -19.15 -13.85
N GLU A 56 -2.86 -20.09 -14.66
CA GLU A 56 -2.61 -21.52 -14.49
C GLU A 56 -1.11 -21.88 -14.62
N PHE A 57 -0.31 -21.03 -15.28
CA PHE A 57 1.11 -21.30 -15.55
C PHE A 57 1.98 -21.38 -14.29
N ILE A 58 1.55 -20.75 -13.20
CA ILE A 58 2.26 -20.80 -11.91
C ILE A 58 1.76 -21.95 -11.02
N GLU A 59 0.74 -22.70 -11.45
CA GLU A 59 0.23 -23.84 -10.70
C GLU A 59 1.14 -25.05 -10.90
N GLN A 60 1.44 -25.75 -9.79
CA GLN A 60 2.30 -26.93 -9.82
C GLN A 60 1.79 -27.99 -10.79
N ILE A 61 0.46 -28.16 -10.90
CA ILE A 61 -0.14 -29.13 -11.82
C ILE A 61 0.15 -28.83 -13.29
N TRP A 62 0.24 -27.55 -13.66
CA TRP A 62 0.57 -27.15 -15.02
C TRP A 62 2.06 -27.35 -15.29
N ILE A 63 2.91 -27.01 -14.31
CA ILE A 63 4.36 -27.21 -14.38
C ILE A 63 4.70 -28.70 -14.49
N ASP A 64 4.04 -29.57 -13.72
CA ASP A 64 4.26 -31.01 -13.74
C ASP A 64 3.85 -31.64 -15.08
N LYS A 65 2.78 -31.13 -15.70
CA LYS A 65 2.34 -31.56 -17.05
C LYS A 65 3.36 -31.29 -18.14
N LEU A 66 4.22 -30.28 -17.99
CA LEU A 66 5.30 -30.06 -18.95
C LEU A 66 6.32 -31.20 -18.94
N PHE A 67 6.48 -31.90 -17.80
CA PHE A 67 7.41 -33.02 -17.63
C PHE A 67 6.79 -34.39 -17.91
N THR A 68 5.48 -34.59 -17.75
CA THR A 68 4.84 -35.91 -17.86
C THR A 68 4.49 -36.35 -19.27
N ASN A 69 4.80 -35.56 -20.30
CA ASN A 69 4.65 -36.02 -21.68
C ASN A 69 5.68 -37.13 -21.97
N GLU A 70 5.20 -38.37 -22.13
CA GLU A 70 5.94 -39.65 -22.18
C GLU A 70 7.02 -39.80 -23.29
N ASN A 71 7.34 -38.73 -24.03
CA ASN A 71 8.38 -38.68 -25.06
C ASN A 71 9.46 -37.63 -24.74
N ILE A 72 9.82 -37.45 -23.47
CA ILE A 72 11.06 -36.74 -23.10
C ILE A 72 12.16 -37.78 -23.15
N SER A 73 12.90 -37.82 -24.26
CA SER A 73 14.16 -38.56 -24.29
C SER A 73 15.04 -38.02 -23.17
N THR A 74 15.39 -38.87 -22.21
CA THR A 74 16.19 -38.56 -21.01
C THR A 74 17.57 -37.98 -21.30
N GLU A 75 17.96 -37.86 -22.57
CA GLU A 75 19.29 -37.45 -23.02
C GLU A 75 19.38 -36.01 -23.56
N SER A 76 18.26 -35.29 -23.73
CA SER A 76 18.29 -33.94 -24.30
C SER A 76 18.22 -32.86 -23.20
N THR A 77 19.37 -32.37 -22.74
CA THR A 77 19.47 -31.11 -21.97
C THR A 77 19.00 -29.89 -22.76
N GLU A 78 18.70 -30.03 -24.05
CA GLU A 78 18.14 -29.01 -24.95
C GLU A 78 16.61 -29.04 -25.00
N ASP A 79 15.93 -29.88 -24.21
CA ASP A 79 14.47 -29.88 -24.19
C ASP A 79 13.94 -28.59 -23.57
N PHE A 80 13.39 -27.72 -24.41
CA PHE A 80 12.83 -26.43 -24.00
C PHE A 80 11.79 -26.57 -22.89
N ARG A 81 11.12 -27.73 -22.76
CA ARG A 81 10.15 -28.00 -21.70
C ARG A 81 10.80 -27.98 -20.32
N VAL A 82 12.01 -28.52 -20.19
CA VAL A 82 12.78 -28.50 -18.93
C VAL A 82 13.08 -27.06 -18.53
N THR A 83 13.65 -26.29 -19.46
CA THR A 83 13.95 -24.86 -19.26
C THR A 83 12.70 -24.04 -18.95
N LEU A 84 11.60 -24.27 -19.68
CA LEU A 84 10.33 -23.59 -19.50
C LEU A 84 9.75 -23.86 -18.11
N SER A 85 9.73 -25.11 -17.66
CA SER A 85 9.28 -25.49 -16.32
C SER A 85 10.07 -24.77 -15.22
N PHE A 86 11.41 -24.70 -15.35
CA PHE A 86 12.23 -23.96 -14.39
C PHE A 86 11.85 -22.48 -14.32
N PHE A 87 11.63 -21.83 -15.47
CA PHE A 87 11.16 -20.45 -15.51
C PHE A 87 9.82 -20.27 -14.81
N TRP A 88 8.85 -21.16 -15.04
CA TRP A 88 7.55 -21.07 -14.39
C TRP A 88 7.61 -21.31 -12.88
N GLN A 89 8.47 -22.21 -12.40
CA GLN A 89 8.73 -22.38 -10.97
C GLN A 89 9.33 -21.11 -10.35
N ILE A 90 10.28 -20.45 -11.04
CA ILE A 90 10.86 -19.18 -10.59
C ILE A 90 9.77 -18.10 -10.53
N ILE A 91 8.94 -17.96 -11.57
CA ILE A 91 7.85 -16.99 -11.61
C ILE A 91 6.84 -17.26 -10.48
N ALA A 92 6.48 -18.52 -10.23
CA ALA A 92 5.61 -18.89 -9.12
C ALA A 92 6.20 -18.47 -7.77
N GLY A 93 7.49 -18.74 -7.56
CA GLY A 93 8.24 -18.30 -6.38
C GLY A 93 8.23 -16.79 -6.21
N LEU A 94 8.48 -16.03 -7.28
CA LEU A 94 8.44 -14.56 -7.27
C LEU A 94 7.03 -14.04 -6.94
N CYS A 95 5.98 -14.65 -7.50
CA CYS A 95 4.60 -14.27 -7.20
C CYS A 95 4.24 -14.50 -5.72
N ILE A 96 4.69 -15.61 -5.13
CA ILE A 96 4.48 -15.91 -3.70
C ILE A 96 5.26 -14.91 -2.84
N ALA A 97 6.55 -14.70 -3.12
CA ALA A 97 7.40 -13.78 -2.38
C ALA A 97 6.85 -12.35 -2.45
N SER A 98 6.46 -11.89 -3.64
CA SER A 98 5.85 -10.58 -3.86
C SER A 98 4.55 -10.43 -3.06
N ARG A 99 3.67 -11.45 -3.07
CA ARG A 99 2.42 -11.39 -2.33
C ARG A 99 2.66 -11.25 -0.83
N ARG A 100 3.54 -12.06 -0.25
CA ARG A 100 3.88 -11.98 1.17
C ARG A 100 4.46 -10.61 1.54
N SER A 101 5.43 -10.14 0.76
CA SER A 101 6.06 -8.83 0.95
C SER A 101 5.03 -7.69 0.96
N TRP A 102 4.08 -7.72 0.02
CA TRP A 102 3.00 -6.73 -0.04
C TRP A 102 1.96 -6.89 1.07
N ASP A 103 1.57 -8.12 1.42
CA ASP A 103 0.63 -8.39 2.52
C ASP A 103 1.18 -7.83 3.84
N ASP A 104 2.48 -8.05 4.11
CA ASP A 104 3.18 -7.52 5.28
C ASP A 104 3.26 -5.98 5.25
N ALA A 105 3.66 -5.40 4.11
CA ALA A 105 3.74 -3.94 3.95
C ALA A 105 2.38 -3.26 4.18
N VAL A 106 1.31 -3.83 3.64
CA VAL A 106 -0.07 -3.33 3.80
C VAL A 106 -0.55 -3.52 5.23
N ALA A 107 -0.28 -4.66 5.86
CA ALA A 107 -0.65 -4.88 7.27
C ALA A 107 0.04 -3.88 8.20
N ASN A 108 1.33 -3.63 7.98
CA ASN A 108 2.11 -2.64 8.75
C ASN A 108 1.59 -1.22 8.51
N PHE A 109 1.33 -0.84 7.26
CA PHE A 109 0.72 0.45 6.94
C PHE A 109 -0.65 0.62 7.60
N ASN A 110 -1.52 -0.38 7.50
CA ASN A 110 -2.88 -0.34 8.02
C ASN A 110 -2.95 -0.25 9.54
N THR A 111 -1.91 -0.68 10.26
CA THR A 111 -1.82 -0.56 11.73
C THR A 111 -1.05 0.69 12.18
N SER A 112 -0.25 1.29 11.28
CA SER A 112 0.41 2.56 11.52
C SER A 112 -0.60 3.72 11.65
N ARG A 113 -0.15 4.83 12.26
CA ARG A 113 -1.03 5.93 12.66
C ARG A 113 -0.51 7.25 12.15
N ILE A 114 -1.43 8.11 11.74
CA ILE A 114 -1.16 9.53 11.56
C ILE A 114 -1.20 10.22 12.92
N LEU A 115 -0.20 11.07 13.20
CA LEU A 115 -0.07 11.81 14.46
C LEU A 115 -0.21 13.31 14.19
N THR A 116 -1.32 13.90 14.63
CA THR A 116 -1.60 15.32 14.40
C THR A 116 -2.19 15.96 15.66
N PRO A 117 -1.51 16.95 16.27
CA PRO A 117 -2.05 17.68 17.42
C PRO A 117 -3.18 18.65 17.03
N ALA A 118 -3.22 19.06 15.76
CA ALA A 118 -4.22 19.96 15.20
C ALA A 118 -4.69 19.47 13.83
N VAL A 119 -5.91 19.84 13.47
CA VAL A 119 -6.53 19.45 12.20
C VAL A 119 -5.67 19.94 11.04
N SER A 120 -5.32 19.02 10.16
CA SER A 120 -4.50 19.28 8.97
C SER A 120 -5.37 19.37 7.72
N VAL A 121 -4.91 20.15 6.74
CA VAL A 121 -5.52 20.18 5.41
C VAL A 121 -5.25 18.88 4.64
N GLU A 122 -6.10 18.58 3.67
CA GLU A 122 -6.06 17.32 2.93
C GLU A 122 -4.72 17.04 2.24
N GLU A 123 -4.07 18.08 1.70
CA GLU A 123 -2.78 17.95 1.04
C GLU A 123 -1.69 17.44 2.00
N THR A 124 -1.64 17.99 3.23
CA THR A 124 -0.74 17.53 4.28
C THR A 124 -1.00 16.08 4.64
N ILE A 125 -2.27 15.69 4.80
CA ILE A 125 -2.67 14.30 5.10
C ILE A 125 -2.23 13.38 3.97
N ARG A 126 -2.48 13.76 2.71
CA ARG A 126 -2.11 12.98 1.53
C ARG A 126 -0.59 12.78 1.42
N SER A 127 0.18 13.83 1.71
CA SER A 127 1.64 13.77 1.74
C SER A 127 2.17 12.82 2.83
N GLN A 128 1.57 12.86 4.03
CA GLN A 128 1.93 11.94 5.11
C GLN A 128 1.55 10.49 4.79
N VAL A 129 0.34 10.26 4.24
CA VAL A 129 -0.08 8.94 3.74
C VAL A 129 0.95 8.38 2.78
N GLN A 130 1.33 9.16 1.76
CA GLN A 130 2.29 8.71 0.75
C GLN A 130 3.67 8.42 1.35
N THR A 131 4.14 9.29 2.24
CA THR A 131 5.45 9.14 2.88
C THR A 131 5.48 7.89 3.77
N THR A 132 4.47 7.69 4.61
CA THR A 132 4.38 6.51 5.48
C THR A 132 4.19 5.23 4.68
N PHE A 133 3.42 5.26 3.59
CA PHE A 133 3.24 4.09 2.73
C PHE A 133 4.56 3.73 2.01
N ASN A 134 5.25 4.71 1.42
CA ASN A 134 6.54 4.51 0.76
C ASN A 134 7.59 3.92 1.71
N SER A 135 7.62 4.36 2.97
CA SER A 135 8.57 3.78 3.94
C SER A 135 8.29 2.30 4.23
N GLN A 136 7.03 1.84 4.12
CA GLN A 136 6.74 0.39 4.24
C GLN A 136 7.24 -0.38 3.02
N ILE A 137 7.12 0.20 1.83
CA ILE A 137 7.62 -0.39 0.59
C ILE A 137 9.13 -0.59 0.66
N ASP A 138 9.89 0.42 1.11
CA ASP A 138 11.35 0.33 1.18
C ASP A 138 11.82 -0.79 2.12
N LEU A 139 11.16 -0.95 3.28
CA LEU A 139 11.45 -2.03 4.23
C LEU A 139 11.18 -3.41 3.64
N SER A 140 10.11 -3.53 2.85
CA SER A 140 9.69 -4.80 2.21
C SER A 140 10.63 -5.27 1.09
N GLN A 141 11.50 -4.39 0.57
CA GLN A 141 12.48 -4.69 -0.49
C GLN A 141 13.87 -5.07 0.05
N THR A 142 14.11 -4.89 1.35
CA THR A 142 15.40 -5.19 1.99
C THR A 142 15.46 -6.55 2.69
N ALA A 143 14.36 -7.31 2.68
CA ALA A 143 14.20 -8.62 3.33
C ALA A 143 14.40 -9.81 2.37
#